data_AF-A0A960D0F8-F1
#
_entry.id   AF-A0A960D0F8-F1
#
_cell.length_a   1.000
_cell.length_b   1.000
_cell.length_c   1.000
_cell.angle_alpha   90.00
_cell.angle_beta   90.00
_cell.angle_gamma   90.00
#
_symmetry.space_group_name_H-M   'P 1'
#
loop_
_entity.id
_entity.type
_entity.pdbx_description
1 polymer ?
#
loop_
_entity_poly.entity_id
_entity_poly.type
_entity_poly.pdbx_seq_one_letter_code
_entity_poly.pdbx_strand_id
1 'polypeptide(L)'
;MRGHATRSAIAASSAVLAVLGIAGCNQSKPNENSSQSDLKIVEQVQIDQNGAEVKPEAGTTPADPAGDGKAACPPVSIAMAGALNGPDAALGINIKNGVQLAVDKHNAANPGCQVQLKTF
;
A
#
# COMPACT_ATOMS: atom_id res chain seq x y z
N MET A 1 -25.12 63.49 33.89
CA MET A 1 -26.23 62.52 33.75
C MET A 1 -25.59 61.15 33.53
N ARG A 2 -25.65 60.23 34.51
CA ARG A 2 -26.46 58.99 34.51
C ARG A 2 -26.38 58.26 33.14
N GLY A 3 -25.91 57.03 33.00
CA GLY A 3 -25.44 56.04 33.96
C GLY A 3 -25.14 54.68 33.28
N HIS A 4 -24.76 53.73 34.14
CA HIS A 4 -24.83 52.27 34.02
C HIS A 4 -24.13 51.48 32.89
N ALA A 5 -23.17 50.68 33.36
CA ALA A 5 -22.71 49.39 32.86
C ALA A 5 -23.77 48.51 32.20
N THR A 6 -23.34 47.62 31.29
CA THR A 6 -23.64 46.19 31.41
C THR A 6 -22.73 45.35 30.49
N ARG A 7 -22.12 44.34 31.11
CA ARG A 7 -21.53 43.19 30.43
C ARG A 7 -22.66 42.39 29.77
N SER A 8 -22.44 41.86 28.58
CA SER A 8 -23.19 40.72 28.07
C SER A 8 -22.26 39.86 27.23
N ALA A 9 -21.87 38.74 27.83
CA ALA A 9 -21.30 37.61 27.12
C ALA A 9 -22.40 36.96 26.30
N ILE A 10 -22.14 36.71 25.02
CA ILE A 10 -22.88 35.72 24.23
C ILE A 10 -21.82 34.83 23.60
N ALA A 11 -21.77 33.61 24.12
CA ALA A 11 -21.05 32.48 23.58
C ALA A 11 -21.86 31.83 22.44
N ALA A 12 -21.19 30.99 21.65
CA ALA A 12 -21.70 30.13 20.58
C ALA A 12 -21.92 30.87 19.23
N SER A 13 -21.42 30.44 18.08
CA SER A 13 -20.98 29.11 17.65
C SER A 13 -20.07 29.28 16.41
N SER A 14 -18.78 28.98 16.52
CA SER A 14 -17.89 28.92 15.35
C SER A 14 -17.94 27.51 14.78
N ALA A 15 -18.93 27.25 13.94
CA ALA A 15 -18.95 26.07 13.09
C ALA A 15 -19.61 26.48 11.78
N VAL A 16 -19.14 25.87 10.69
CA VAL A 16 -19.53 26.11 9.29
C VAL A 16 -18.66 27.17 8.60
N LEU A 17 -17.55 26.70 8.03
CA LEU A 17 -17.19 26.88 6.60
C LEU A 17 -15.81 26.26 6.36
N ALA A 18 -15.76 24.93 6.27
CA ALA A 18 -14.57 24.20 5.85
C ALA A 18 -14.95 22.92 5.10
N VAL A 19 -15.62 23.02 3.94
CA VAL A 19 -15.81 21.87 3.05
C VAL A 19 -15.83 22.29 1.58
N LEU A 20 -14.65 22.57 1.00
CA LEU A 20 -14.42 22.43 -0.44
C LEU A 20 -13.00 21.86 -0.63
N GLY A 21 -12.86 20.53 -0.52
CA GLY A 21 -11.55 19.88 -0.65
C GLY A 21 -11.54 18.35 -0.60
N ILE A 22 -12.64 17.67 -0.94
CA ILE A 22 -12.70 16.20 -0.95
C ILE A 22 -13.24 15.68 -2.29
N ALA A 23 -12.45 15.86 -3.34
CA ALA A 23 -12.59 15.08 -4.58
C ALA A 23 -11.22 14.48 -4.90
N GLY A 24 -10.82 13.49 -4.09
CA GLY A 24 -9.55 12.78 -4.26
C GLY A 24 -9.29 11.90 -3.05
N CYS A 25 -9.48 10.59 -3.23
CA CYS A 25 -9.35 9.52 -2.23
C CYS A 25 -10.54 9.36 -1.27
N ASN A 26 -11.68 8.90 -1.78
CA ASN A 26 -12.68 8.20 -0.97
C ASN A 26 -12.31 6.72 -0.91
N GLN A 27 -11.29 6.36 -0.12
CA GLN A 27 -11.04 4.95 0.20
C GLN A 27 -11.92 4.62 1.41
N SER A 28 -13.08 4.02 1.16
CA SER A 28 -13.95 3.54 2.23
C SER A 28 -13.19 2.55 3.11
N LYS A 29 -13.35 2.66 4.44
CA LYS A 29 -12.78 1.72 5.41
C LYS A 29 -13.26 0.30 5.06
N PRO A 30 -12.38 -0.71 4.96
CA PRO A 30 -12.81 -2.07 4.72
C PRO A 30 -13.70 -2.51 5.88
N ASN A 31 -14.94 -2.89 5.57
CA ASN A 31 -15.79 -3.61 6.51
C ASN A 31 -15.28 -5.06 6.53
N GLU A 32 -14.70 -5.49 7.64
CA GLU A 32 -14.35 -6.90 7.86
C GLU A 32 -15.63 -7.72 7.94
N ASN A 33 -16.13 -8.17 6.79
CA ASN A 33 -17.16 -9.20 6.77
C ASN A 33 -16.92 -10.16 5.61
N SER A 34 -16.65 -11.41 6.01
CA SER A 34 -16.75 -12.66 5.24
C SER A 34 -16.08 -12.69 3.86
N SER A 35 -15.08 -13.57 3.72
CA SER A 35 -14.56 -14.03 2.43
C SER A 35 -15.71 -14.40 1.48
N GLN A 36 -16.04 -13.52 0.55
CA GLN A 36 -17.02 -13.80 -0.49
C GLN A 36 -16.43 -14.86 -1.41
N SER A 37 -17.02 -16.06 -1.39
CA SER A 37 -16.66 -17.20 -2.24
C SER A 37 -16.98 -16.98 -3.74
N ASP A 38 -17.40 -15.78 -4.13
CA ASP A 38 -17.90 -15.44 -5.47
C ASP A 38 -17.12 -14.28 -6.13
N LEU A 39 -15.93 -13.95 -5.59
CA LEU A 39 -15.05 -12.94 -6.18
C LEU A 39 -14.39 -13.50 -7.43
N LYS A 40 -14.71 -12.92 -8.58
CA LYS A 40 -14.03 -13.20 -9.85
C LYS A 40 -12.92 -12.18 -10.05
N ILE A 41 -11.72 -12.65 -10.36
CA ILE A 41 -10.66 -11.79 -10.91
C ILE A 41 -11.10 -11.46 -12.34
N VAL A 42 -11.75 -10.31 -12.50
CA VAL A 42 -12.04 -9.73 -13.80
C VAL A 42 -10.88 -8.84 -14.21
N GLU A 43 -10.49 -8.92 -15.48
CA GLU A 43 -9.47 -8.04 -16.03
C GLU A 43 -9.96 -6.59 -15.92
N GLN A 44 -9.14 -5.73 -15.30
CA GLN A 44 -9.43 -4.30 -15.23
C GLN A 44 -8.78 -3.59 -16.41
N VAL A 45 -9.58 -2.83 -17.15
CA VAL A 45 -9.11 -1.97 -18.24
C VAL A 45 -8.51 -0.68 -17.68
N GLN A 46 -7.50 -0.14 -18.37
CA GLN A 46 -6.89 1.13 -18.01
C GLN A 46 -7.76 2.26 -18.59
N ILE A 47 -8.06 3.29 -17.78
CA ILE A 47 -8.94 4.40 -18.17
C ILE A 47 -8.13 5.70 -18.19
N ASP A 48 -8.25 6.49 -19.25
CA ASP A 48 -7.60 7.80 -19.36
C ASP A 48 -8.30 8.91 -18.55
N GLN A 49 -7.75 10.13 -18.55
CA GLN A 49 -8.37 11.25 -17.84
C GLN A 49 -9.77 11.66 -18.37
N ASN A 50 -10.18 11.18 -19.53
CA ASN A 50 -11.46 11.46 -20.16
C ASN A 50 -12.48 10.33 -19.94
N GLY A 51 -12.11 9.25 -19.26
CA GLY A 51 -12.97 8.09 -19.05
C GLY A 51 -12.95 7.09 -20.20
N ALA A 52 -12.05 7.23 -21.18
CA ALA A 52 -11.92 6.30 -22.29
C ALA A 52 -11.02 5.11 -21.92
N GLU A 53 -11.39 3.92 -22.36
CA GLU A 53 -10.51 2.75 -22.28
C GLU A 53 -9.25 2.98 -23.13
N VAL A 54 -8.10 2.73 -22.52
CA VAL A 54 -6.81 2.75 -23.19
C VAL A 54 -6.13 1.41 -23.03
N LYS A 55 -5.52 0.95 -24.13
CA LYS A 55 -4.70 -0.25 -24.11
C LYS A 55 -3.48 0.04 -23.22
N PRO A 56 -3.23 -0.77 -22.17
CA PRO A 56 -2.01 -0.65 -21.41
C PRO A 56 -0.80 -0.80 -22.34
N GLU A 57 0.21 0.05 -22.15
CA GLU A 57 1.49 -0.20 -22.80
C GLU A 57 1.98 -1.60 -22.44
N ALA A 58 2.61 -2.28 -23.40
CA ALA A 58 3.18 -3.60 -23.14
C ALA A 58 4.20 -3.48 -22.01
N GLY A 59 3.86 -4.05 -20.85
CA GLY A 59 4.76 -4.07 -19.71
C GLY A 59 6.05 -4.80 -20.07
N THR A 60 7.16 -4.42 -19.43
CA THR A 60 8.40 -5.17 -19.52
C THR A 60 8.21 -6.54 -18.86
N THR A 61 8.79 -7.58 -19.46
CA THR A 61 8.86 -8.89 -18.81
C THR A 61 9.57 -8.75 -17.45
N PRO A 62 8.94 -9.16 -16.33
CA PRO A 62 9.61 -9.15 -15.04
C PRO A 62 10.86 -10.02 -15.06
N ALA A 63 11.93 -9.58 -14.39
CA ALA A 63 13.12 -10.41 -14.23
C ALA A 63 12.79 -11.67 -13.41
N ASP A 64 13.34 -12.82 -13.81
CA ASP A 64 13.28 -14.03 -13.00
C ASP A 64 14.29 -13.91 -11.83
N PRO A 65 13.85 -14.03 -10.56
CA PRO A 65 14.75 -13.99 -9.41
C PRO A 65 15.86 -15.05 -9.43
N ALA A 66 15.67 -16.16 -10.16
CA ALA A 66 16.73 -17.16 -10.36
C ALA A 66 17.95 -16.60 -11.11
N GLY A 67 17.75 -15.58 -11.96
CA GLY A 67 18.77 -15.05 -12.85
C GLY A 67 19.32 -16.12 -13.80
N ASP A 68 20.63 -16.10 -14.02
CA ASP A 68 21.34 -17.10 -14.84
C ASP A 68 21.88 -18.30 -14.03
N GLY A 69 21.62 -18.33 -12.71
CA GLY A 69 22.08 -19.38 -11.80
C GLY A 69 23.58 -19.36 -11.47
N LYS A 70 24.31 -18.30 -11.83
CA LYS A 70 25.77 -18.23 -11.68
C LYS A 70 26.24 -17.23 -10.63
N ALA A 71 25.35 -16.71 -9.80
CA ALA A 71 25.71 -15.74 -8.78
C ALA A 71 26.66 -16.35 -7.74
N ALA A 72 27.69 -15.58 -7.40
CA ALA A 72 28.61 -15.86 -6.30
C ALA A 72 28.67 -14.65 -5.38
N CYS A 73 28.45 -14.84 -4.09
CA CYS A 73 28.50 -13.75 -3.13
C CYS A 73 28.93 -14.23 -1.73
N PRO A 74 29.54 -13.36 -0.91
CA PRO A 74 29.65 -13.62 0.52
C PRO A 74 28.25 -13.71 1.14
N PRO A 75 28.10 -14.19 2.39
CA PRO A 75 26.80 -14.22 3.05
C PRO A 75 26.14 -12.83 3.08
N VAL A 76 24.97 -12.71 2.48
CA VAL A 76 24.19 -11.46 2.43
C VAL A 76 22.91 -11.61 3.23
N SER A 77 22.53 -10.55 3.95
CA SER A 77 21.21 -10.41 4.54
C SER A 77 20.52 -9.17 3.97
N ILE A 78 19.26 -9.33 3.60
CA ILE A 78 18.37 -8.22 3.23
C ILE A 78 17.43 -8.00 4.40
N ALA A 79 17.39 -6.78 4.90
CA ALA A 79 16.39 -6.39 5.89
C ALA A 79 15.11 -5.97 5.18
N MET A 80 13.98 -6.46 5.67
CA MET A 80 12.68 -5.91 5.33
C MET A 80 12.04 -5.33 6.58
N ALA A 81 11.70 -4.06 6.48
CA ALA A 81 10.92 -3.33 7.46
C ALA A 81 9.62 -2.90 6.79
N GLY A 82 8.49 -3.22 7.41
CA GLY A 82 7.17 -2.91 6.91
C GLY A 82 6.12 -3.13 7.99
N ALA A 83 4.87 -2.75 7.70
CA ALA A 83 3.75 -3.03 8.60
C ALA A 83 3.47 -4.54 8.61
N LEU A 84 4.22 -5.29 9.43
CA LEU A 84 4.00 -6.73 9.62
C LEU A 84 2.96 -7.02 10.70
N ASN A 85 2.58 -5.99 11.45
CA ASN A 85 1.60 -6.01 12.53
C ASN A 85 0.71 -4.75 12.46
N GLY A 86 -0.39 -4.76 13.21
CA GLY A 86 -1.34 -3.65 13.26
C GLY A 86 -2.31 -3.62 12.07
N PRO A 87 -3.04 -2.51 11.87
CA PRO A 87 -4.11 -2.42 10.88
C PRO A 87 -3.67 -2.67 9.43
N ASP A 88 -2.42 -2.32 9.10
CA ASP A 88 -1.87 -2.46 7.74
C ASP A 88 -1.06 -3.76 7.54
N ALA A 89 -1.16 -4.71 8.49
CA ALA A 89 -0.39 -5.96 8.48
C ALA A 89 -0.51 -6.75 7.17
N ALA A 90 -1.71 -6.79 6.59
CA ALA A 90 -1.98 -7.53 5.37
C ALA A 90 -1.08 -7.06 4.21
N LEU A 91 -0.86 -5.75 4.06
CA LEU A 91 0.02 -5.21 3.03
C LEU A 91 1.47 -5.63 3.27
N GLY A 92 1.98 -5.45 4.49
CA GLY A 92 3.38 -5.80 4.79
C GLY A 92 3.64 -7.31 4.69
N ILE A 93 2.68 -8.16 5.08
CA ILE A 93 2.77 -9.61 4.92
C ILE A 93 2.85 -9.99 3.44
N ASN A 94 2.02 -9.39 2.59
CA ASN A 94 2.06 -9.66 1.15
C ASN A 94 3.41 -9.24 0.53
N ILE A 95 3.95 -8.09 0.94
CA ILE A 95 5.29 -7.64 0.53
C ILE A 95 6.36 -8.63 1.01
N LYS A 96 6.32 -9.07 2.28
CA LYS A 96 7.24 -10.09 2.81
C LYS A 96 7.24 -11.33 1.95
N ASN A 97 6.05 -11.86 1.67
CA ASN A 97 5.90 -13.12 0.98
C ASN A 97 6.42 -13.02 -0.46
N GLY A 98 6.21 -11.87 -1.13
CA GLY A 98 6.80 -11.60 -2.44
C GLY A 98 8.33 -11.59 -2.42
N VAL A 99 8.94 -10.90 -1.44
CA VAL A 99 10.40 -10.87 -1.29
C VAL A 99 10.95 -12.25 -0.93
N GLN A 100 10.29 -12.97 -0.03
CA GLN A 100 10.70 -14.33 0.36
C GLN A 100 10.67 -15.27 -0.84
N LEU A 101 9.61 -15.24 -1.65
CA LEU A 101 9.52 -16.04 -2.88
C LEU A 101 10.70 -15.76 -3.84
N ALA A 102 11.08 -14.49 -3.99
CA ALA A 102 12.21 -14.10 -4.82
C ALA A 102 13.54 -14.64 -4.25
N VAL A 103 13.74 -14.52 -2.94
CA VAL A 103 14.93 -15.04 -2.24
C VAL A 103 15.02 -16.57 -2.38
N ASP A 104 13.90 -17.28 -2.21
CA ASP A 104 13.86 -18.74 -2.32
C ASP A 104 14.24 -19.21 -3.73
N LYS A 105 13.68 -18.56 -4.75
CA LYS A 105 14.03 -18.84 -6.15
C LYS A 105 15.49 -18.54 -6.46
N HIS A 106 16.01 -17.41 -5.97
CA HIS A 106 17.42 -17.06 -6.12
C HIS A 106 18.32 -18.11 -5.49
N ASN A 107 18.10 -18.46 -4.22
CA ASN A 107 18.93 -19.38 -3.47
C ASN A 107 18.89 -20.80 -4.05
N ALA A 108 17.75 -21.25 -4.56
CA ALA A 108 17.61 -22.55 -5.22
C ALA A 108 18.44 -22.65 -6.51
N ALA A 109 18.53 -21.56 -7.27
CA ALA A 109 19.29 -21.50 -8.52
C ALA A 109 20.78 -21.16 -8.31
N ASN A 110 21.15 -20.52 -7.19
CA ASN A 110 22.48 -19.95 -6.97
C ASN A 110 23.14 -20.50 -5.69
N PRO A 111 23.65 -21.75 -5.68
CA PRO A 111 24.30 -22.31 -4.49
C PRO A 111 25.56 -21.53 -4.06
N GLY A 112 26.19 -20.80 -5.00
CA GLY A 112 27.34 -19.92 -4.72
C GLY A 112 26.99 -18.58 -4.08
N CYS A 113 25.70 -18.23 -3.98
CA CYS A 113 25.23 -16.99 -3.39
C CYS A 113 23.93 -17.22 -2.62
N GLN A 114 24.03 -17.27 -1.29
CA GLN A 114 22.88 -17.50 -0.42
C GLN A 114 22.49 -16.21 0.29
N VAL A 115 21.26 -15.78 0.06
CA VAL A 115 20.68 -14.56 0.62
C VAL A 115 19.70 -14.93 1.73
N GLN A 116 19.75 -14.18 2.83
CA GLN A 116 18.80 -14.32 3.94
C GLN A 116 17.89 -13.09 4.02
N LEU A 117 16.58 -13.30 4.15
CA LEU A 117 15.65 -12.23 4.49
C LEU A 117 15.51 -12.12 6.01
N LYS A 118 15.66 -10.91 6.55
CA LYS A 118 15.45 -10.61 7.97
C LYS A 118 14.33 -9.60 8.12
N THR A 119 13.33 -9.92 8.95
CA THR A 119 12.21 -9.04 9.26
C THR A 119 12.46 -8.30 10.56
N PHE A 120 11.95 -7.06 10.65
CA PHE A 120 12.04 -6.21 11.85
C PHE A 120 10.70 -5.54 12.15
#